data_AF-A0A7C6KWH7-F1
#
_entry.id   AF-A0A7C6KWH7-F1
#
_cell.length_a   1.000
_cell.length_b   1.000
_cell.length_c   1.000
_cell.angle_alpha   90.00
_cell.angle_beta   90.00
_cell.angle_gamma   90.00
#
_symmetry.space_group_name_H-M   'P 1'
#
loop_
_entity.id
_entity.type
_entity.pdbx_description
1 polymer ?
#
loop_
_entity_poly.entity_id
_entity_poly.type
_entity_poly.pdbx_seq_one_letter_code
_entity_poly.pdbx_strand_id
1 'polypeptide(L)'
;MSWNREGFLESLPEEEKIFAAQIFDKINQVEKTKQPLVLDFLDPAKNGLINEIVKNFVGINCSFYGGYGQAERKRPVLIPDFYPRELIDAKLKAIEVRGNFSFRPVSHRDFLGAVLGLGIKREKIGDIILTDNGCQIITTEEIGEFLLFHLKKVG
;
A
#
# COMPACT_ATOMS: atom_id res chain seq x y z
N MET A 1 6.47 7.24 30.22
CA MET A 1 5.12 7.82 30.09
C MET A 1 4.31 6.91 29.19
N SER A 2 3.18 6.38 29.66
CA SER A 2 2.23 5.65 28.82
C SER A 2 1.54 6.65 27.90
N TRP A 3 1.65 6.47 26.59
CA TRP A 3 0.95 7.27 25.60
C TRP A 3 -0.57 7.21 25.81
N ASN A 4 -1.26 8.36 25.80
CA ASN A 4 -2.72 8.42 25.98
C ASN A 4 -3.44 8.05 24.66
N ARG A 5 -3.70 6.75 24.48
CA ARG A 5 -4.39 6.20 23.30
C ARG A 5 -5.81 6.73 23.13
N GLU A 6 -6.57 6.81 24.22
CA GLU A 6 -7.97 7.23 24.20
C GLU A 6 -8.08 8.69 23.79
N GLY A 7 -7.28 9.57 24.40
CA GLY A 7 -7.25 10.99 24.02
C GLY A 7 -6.77 11.22 22.58
N PHE A 8 -5.85 10.40 22.07
CA PHE A 8 -5.46 10.45 20.65
C PHE A 8 -6.62 10.09 19.74
N LEU A 9 -7.32 8.98 19.99
CA LEU A 9 -8.49 8.58 19.19
C LEU A 9 -9.60 9.64 19.23
N GLU A 10 -9.90 10.20 20.39
CA GLU A 10 -10.94 11.23 20.53
C GLU A 10 -10.65 12.50 19.70
N SER A 11 -9.38 12.80 19.45
CA SER A 11 -8.95 13.95 18.65
C SER A 11 -9.13 13.78 17.13
N LEU A 12 -9.30 12.54 16.65
CA LEU A 12 -9.38 12.24 15.22
C LEU A 12 -10.82 12.33 14.68
N PRO A 13 -11.01 12.59 13.38
CA PRO A 13 -12.29 12.37 12.71
C PRO A 13 -12.74 10.90 12.78
N GLU A 14 -14.05 10.63 12.70
CA GLU A 14 -14.61 9.29 12.91
C GLU A 14 -14.04 8.22 11.97
N GLU A 15 -13.83 8.52 10.68
CA GLU A 15 -13.21 7.58 9.73
C GLU A 15 -11.76 7.24 10.14
N GLU A 16 -11.01 8.24 10.61
CA GLU A 16 -9.63 8.06 11.06
C GLU A 16 -9.55 7.30 12.39
N LYS A 17 -10.55 7.43 13.28
CA LYS A 17 -10.64 6.61 14.50
C LYS A 17 -10.77 5.13 14.18
N ILE A 18 -11.67 4.79 13.26
CA ILE A 18 -11.88 3.39 12.84
C ILE A 18 -10.59 2.84 12.26
N PHE A 19 -9.92 3.61 11.41
CA PHE A 19 -8.64 3.21 10.83
C PHE A 19 -7.55 3.08 11.90
N ALA A 20 -7.40 4.05 12.81
CA ALA A 20 -6.42 4.00 13.89
C ALA A 20 -6.62 2.78 14.80
N ALA A 21 -7.87 2.45 15.14
CA ALA A 21 -8.20 1.24 15.90
C ALA A 21 -7.72 -0.04 15.17
N GLN A 22 -7.94 -0.14 13.85
CA GLN A 22 -7.43 -1.25 13.05
C GLN A 22 -5.90 -1.33 13.08
N ILE A 23 -5.21 -0.18 13.05
CA ILE A 23 -3.74 -0.13 13.16
C ILE A 23 -3.26 -0.59 14.53
N PHE A 24 -3.96 -0.27 15.62
CA PHE A 24 -3.64 -0.82 16.94
C PHE A 24 -3.75 -2.35 16.98
N ASP A 25 -4.80 -2.91 16.38
CA ASP A 25 -4.93 -4.36 16.26
C ASP A 25 -3.78 -4.98 15.46
N LYS A 26 -3.34 -4.31 14.38
CA LYS A 26 -2.19 -4.73 13.59
C LYS A 26 -0.88 -4.65 14.37
N ILE A 27 -0.67 -3.62 15.18
CA ILE A 27 0.51 -3.49 16.04
C ILE A 27 0.51 -4.61 17.09
N ASN A 28 -0.62 -4.83 17.78
CA ASN A 28 -0.77 -5.93 18.74
C ASN A 28 -0.49 -7.30 18.07
N GLN A 29 -0.91 -7.48 16.82
CA GLN A 29 -0.61 -8.68 16.04
C GLN A 29 0.91 -8.86 15.87
N VAL A 30 1.64 -7.83 15.45
CA VAL A 30 3.11 -7.87 15.28
C VAL A 30 3.81 -8.12 16.63
N GLU A 31 3.36 -7.47 17.70
CA GLU A 31 3.89 -7.69 19.04
C GLU A 31 3.72 -9.14 19.50
N LYS A 32 2.61 -9.79 19.15
CA LYS A 32 2.33 -11.19 19.51
C LYS A 32 3.08 -12.18 18.64
N THR A 33 3.08 -11.98 17.31
CA THR A 33 3.70 -12.93 16.37
C THR A 33 5.21 -12.77 16.28
N LYS A 34 5.74 -11.61 16.69
CA LYS A 34 7.16 -11.26 16.53
C LYS A 34 7.61 -11.31 15.06
N GLN A 35 6.68 -11.10 14.13
CA GLN A 35 6.91 -11.12 12.68
C GLN A 35 6.42 -9.82 12.04
N PRO A 36 7.10 -9.32 10.99
CA PRO A 36 6.63 -8.17 10.24
C PRO A 36 5.24 -8.41 9.64
N LEU A 37 4.47 -7.34 9.53
CA LEU A 37 3.16 -7.36 8.91
C LEU A 37 3.09 -6.32 7.79
N VAL A 38 2.85 -6.80 6.57
CA VAL A 38 2.67 -5.96 5.39
C VAL A 38 1.19 -5.60 5.23
N LEU A 39 0.88 -4.32 5.14
CA LEU A 39 -0.46 -3.80 4.87
C LEU A 39 -0.66 -3.60 3.36
N ASP A 40 -1.90 -3.37 2.94
CA ASP A 40 -2.22 -3.00 1.56
C ASP A 40 -1.77 -1.56 1.24
N PHE A 41 -1.90 -1.15 -0.03
CA PHE A 41 -1.56 0.22 -0.43
C PHE A 41 -2.51 1.24 0.17
N LEU A 42 -1.94 2.27 0.74
CA LEU A 42 -2.64 3.40 1.32
C LEU A 42 -2.25 4.70 0.61
N ASP A 43 -3.16 5.68 0.68
CA ASP A 43 -2.86 7.04 0.27
C ASP A 43 -1.88 7.74 1.26
N PRO A 44 -1.29 8.88 0.86
CA PRO A 44 -0.35 9.61 1.70
C PRO A 44 -0.90 10.01 3.08
N ALA A 45 -2.18 10.35 3.21
CA ALA A 45 -2.78 10.77 4.47
C ALA A 45 -2.85 9.60 5.47
N LYS A 46 -3.33 8.43 5.03
CA LYS A 46 -3.36 7.22 5.87
C LYS A 46 -1.96 6.72 6.23
N ASN A 47 -0.99 6.82 5.31
CA ASN A 47 0.41 6.53 5.62
C ASN A 47 0.97 7.47 6.70
N GLY A 48 0.65 8.77 6.61
CA GLY A 48 0.99 9.76 7.63
C GLY A 48 0.42 9.41 9.00
N LEU A 49 -0.86 9.04 9.06
CA LEU A 49 -1.53 8.65 10.30
C LEU A 49 -0.90 7.40 10.94
N ILE A 50 -0.57 6.36 10.16
CA ILE A 50 0.17 5.19 10.67
C ILE A 50 1.51 5.62 11.27
N ASN A 51 2.24 6.51 10.60
CA ASN A 51 3.53 6.98 11.08
C ASN A 51 3.40 7.71 12.43
N GLU A 52 2.39 8.57 12.58
CA GLU A 52 2.10 9.23 13.87
C GLU A 52 1.71 8.24 14.97
N ILE A 53 0.91 7.23 14.62
CA ILE A 53 0.54 6.17 15.55
C ILE A 53 1.79 5.40 16.03
N VAL A 54 2.58 4.86 15.10
CA VAL A 54 3.70 3.95 15.40
C VAL A 54 4.82 4.64 16.20
N LYS A 55 5.05 5.94 16.00
CA LYS A 55 6.02 6.72 16.81
C LYS A 55 5.80 6.62 18.33
N ASN A 56 4.57 6.30 18.75
CA ASN A 56 4.22 6.18 20.17
C ASN A 56 4.37 4.76 20.72
N PHE A 57 4.78 3.78 19.91
CA PHE A 57 4.99 2.39 20.32
C PHE A 57 6.47 2.07 20.38
N VAL A 58 6.91 1.58 21.54
CA VAL A 58 8.29 1.11 21.73
C VAL A 58 8.41 -0.32 21.23
N GLY A 59 9.47 -0.65 20.47
CA GLY A 59 9.70 -2.00 19.99
C GLY A 59 9.08 -2.31 18.63
N ILE A 60 8.37 -1.34 18.02
CA ILE A 60 7.74 -1.46 16.71
C ILE A 60 8.15 -0.27 15.84
N ASN A 61 8.65 -0.57 14.65
CA ASN A 61 8.93 0.37 13.59
C ASN A 61 7.92 0.23 12.44
N CYS A 62 7.84 1.25 11.60
CA CYS A 62 7.11 1.18 10.33
C CYS A 62 7.99 1.64 9.18
N SER A 63 7.89 0.97 8.03
CA SER A 63 8.55 1.37 6.78
C SER A 63 7.55 1.34 5.63
N PHE A 64 7.70 2.24 4.66
CA PHE A 64 6.71 2.46 3.61
C PHE A 64 7.31 2.18 2.23
N TYR A 65 6.70 1.29 1.48
CA TYR A 65 7.21 0.83 0.20
C TYR A 65 6.18 1.04 -0.92
N GLY A 66 6.56 1.78 -1.96
CA GLY A 66 5.70 1.99 -3.14
C GLY A 66 6.37 1.55 -4.46
N GLY A 67 7.49 0.83 -4.38
CA GLY A 67 8.22 0.30 -5.55
C GLY A 67 9.26 1.26 -6.14
N TYR A 68 9.16 2.56 -5.85
CA TYR A 68 10.14 3.58 -6.24
C TYR A 68 10.12 4.77 -5.27
N GLY A 69 11.14 5.64 -5.38
CA GLY A 69 11.37 6.70 -4.39
C GLY A 69 10.23 7.71 -4.24
N GLN A 70 9.59 8.08 -5.34
CA GLN A 70 8.53 9.11 -5.38
C GLN A 70 7.12 8.53 -5.42
N ALA A 71 6.94 7.28 -4.98
CA ALA A 71 5.62 6.68 -4.93
C ALA A 71 4.69 7.47 -3.99
N GLU A 72 3.47 7.76 -4.42
CA GLU A 72 2.43 8.36 -3.58
C GLU A 72 1.75 7.29 -2.76
N ARG A 73 1.31 6.21 -3.40
CA ARG A 73 0.69 5.08 -2.72
C ARG A 73 1.75 4.10 -2.25
N LYS A 74 1.77 3.83 -0.96
CA LYS A 74 2.75 2.94 -0.32
C LYS A 74 2.07 1.89 0.54
N ARG A 75 2.71 0.73 0.66
CA ARG A 75 2.41 -0.32 1.62
C ARG A 75 3.21 -0.08 2.90
N PRO A 76 2.55 0.17 4.05
CA PRO A 76 3.21 0.11 5.34
C PRO A 76 3.63 -1.30 5.68
N VAL A 77 4.81 -1.45 6.28
CA VAL A 77 5.27 -2.67 6.91
C VAL A 77 5.56 -2.35 8.36
N LEU A 78 4.77 -2.93 9.27
CA LEU A 78 4.99 -2.87 10.71
C LEU A 78 6.02 -3.94 11.08
N ILE A 79 7.06 -3.57 11.81
CA ILE A 79 8.30 -4.36 11.96
C ILE A 79 8.71 -4.35 13.43
N PRO A 80 8.94 -5.51 14.07
CA PRO A 80 9.58 -5.56 15.38
C PRO A 80 11.00 -4.97 15.33
N ASP A 81 11.41 -4.18 16.33
CA ASP A 81 12.71 -3.46 16.30
C ASP A 81 13.94 -4.36 16.16
N PHE A 82 13.86 -5.59 16.62
CA PHE A 82 14.93 -6.59 16.50
C PHE A 82 14.95 -7.31 15.14
N TYR A 83 13.96 -7.08 14.27
CA TYR A 83 13.84 -7.80 13.01
C TYR A 83 14.85 -7.27 11.97
N PRO A 84 15.63 -8.13 11.31
CA PRO A 84 16.62 -7.69 10.32
C PRO A 84 15.97 -6.98 9.13
N ARG A 85 16.42 -5.77 8.81
CA ARG A 85 15.77 -4.92 7.79
C ARG A 85 15.95 -5.47 6.38
N GLU A 86 17.06 -6.13 6.12
CA GLU A 86 17.41 -6.79 4.86
C GLU A 86 16.49 -7.96 4.51
N LEU A 87 15.76 -8.50 5.49
CA LEU A 87 14.79 -9.59 5.28
C LEU A 87 13.37 -9.07 5.03
N ILE A 88 13.15 -7.75 5.08
CA ILE A 88 11.83 -7.16 4.86
C ILE A 88 11.48 -7.26 3.38
N ASP A 89 10.36 -7.92 3.11
CA ASP A 89 9.75 -7.98 1.79
C ASP A 89 8.35 -7.36 1.85
N ALA A 90 8.17 -6.22 1.17
CA ALA A 90 6.89 -5.54 1.06
C ALA A 90 5.93 -6.19 0.04
N LYS A 91 6.34 -7.30 -0.58
CA LYS A 91 5.53 -8.10 -1.51
C LYS A 91 4.99 -7.25 -2.65
N LEU A 92 5.88 -6.44 -3.24
CA LEU A 92 5.55 -5.55 -4.35
C LEU A 92 5.89 -6.23 -5.69
N LYS A 93 5.05 -5.97 -6.69
CA LYS A 93 5.35 -6.32 -8.09
C LYS A 93 5.15 -5.11 -8.97
N ALA A 94 6.09 -4.89 -9.87
CA ALA A 94 5.92 -3.96 -10.98
C ALA A 94 5.58 -4.78 -12.24
N ILE A 95 4.53 -4.37 -12.96
CA ILE A 95 4.19 -4.93 -14.26
C ILE A 95 4.25 -3.83 -15.32
N GLU A 96 4.63 -4.20 -16.54
CA GLU A 96 4.60 -3.31 -17.69
C GLU A 96 3.44 -3.73 -18.61
N VAL A 97 2.55 -2.79 -18.90
CA VAL A 97 1.43 -2.96 -19.82
C VAL A 97 1.79 -2.26 -21.12
N ARG A 98 1.98 -3.05 -22.18
CA ARG A 98 2.24 -2.57 -23.54
C ARG A 98 1.05 -2.86 -24.44
N GLY A 99 0.78 -1.95 -25.37
CA GLY A 99 -0.29 -2.10 -26.35
C GLY A 99 -0.17 -1.10 -27.49
N ASN A 100 -1.01 -1.26 -28.50
CA ASN A 100 -1.10 -0.26 -29.57
C ASN A 100 -2.09 0.84 -29.18
N PHE A 101 -1.57 1.90 -28.55
CA PHE A 101 -2.36 3.06 -28.11
C PHE A 101 -2.32 4.23 -29.11
N SER A 102 -1.79 3.99 -30.32
CA SER A 102 -1.59 5.03 -31.35
C SER A 102 -2.89 5.65 -31.85
N PHE A 103 -3.99 4.89 -31.80
CA PHE A 103 -5.30 5.31 -32.34
C PHE A 103 -6.20 5.97 -31.30
N ARG A 104 -5.93 5.78 -30.01
CA ARG A 104 -6.69 6.38 -28.92
C ARG A 104 -5.75 6.60 -27.74
N PRO A 105 -5.50 7.85 -27.31
CA PRO A 105 -4.71 8.11 -26.12
C PRO A 105 -5.41 7.48 -24.91
N VAL A 106 -4.66 6.65 -24.19
CA VAL A 106 -5.13 5.97 -22.98
C VAL A 106 -4.60 6.74 -21.77
N SER A 107 -5.51 7.15 -20.90
CA SER A 107 -5.19 7.90 -19.70
C SER A 107 -4.91 6.97 -18.52
N HIS A 108 -4.35 7.52 -17.45
CA HIS A 108 -4.24 6.82 -16.16
C HIS A 108 -5.58 6.20 -15.71
N ARG A 109 -6.70 6.89 -15.94
CA ARG A 109 -8.03 6.42 -15.55
C ARG A 109 -8.48 5.19 -16.33
N ASP A 110 -8.07 5.06 -17.59
CA ASP A 110 -8.43 3.91 -18.42
C ASP A 110 -7.69 2.65 -17.95
N PHE A 111 -6.39 2.75 -17.63
CA PHE A 111 -5.63 1.64 -17.04
C PHE A 111 -6.18 1.24 -15.68
N LEU A 112 -6.44 2.21 -14.80
CA LEU A 112 -7.04 1.93 -13.50
C LEU A 112 -8.42 1.26 -13.67
N GLY A 113 -9.26 1.79 -14.55
CA GLY A 113 -10.58 1.25 -14.84
C GLY A 113 -10.52 -0.19 -15.36
N ALA A 114 -9.57 -0.51 -16.25
CA ALA A 114 -9.37 -1.86 -16.75
C ALA A 114 -8.97 -2.83 -15.65
N VAL A 115 -8.06 -2.43 -14.75
CA VAL A 115 -7.65 -3.24 -13.60
C VAL A 115 -8.81 -3.46 -12.62
N LEU A 116 -9.53 -2.41 -12.25
CA LEU A 116 -10.68 -2.51 -11.35
C LEU A 116 -11.83 -3.32 -11.96
N GLY A 117 -12.00 -3.27 -13.29
CA GLY A 117 -12.97 -4.07 -14.02
C GLY A 117 -12.75 -5.59 -13.93
N LEU A 118 -11.55 -6.02 -13.54
CA LEU A 118 -11.25 -7.43 -13.24
C LEU A 118 -11.66 -7.84 -11.82
N GLY A 119 -12.34 -6.97 -11.06
CA GLY A 119 -12.75 -7.22 -9.68
C GLY A 119 -11.64 -7.01 -8.65
N ILE A 120 -10.50 -6.43 -9.05
CA ILE A 120 -9.38 -6.14 -8.15
C ILE A 120 -9.70 -4.92 -7.31
N LYS A 121 -9.44 -4.99 -6.01
CA LYS A 121 -9.65 -3.87 -5.10
C LYS A 121 -8.57 -2.79 -5.24
N ARG A 122 -8.92 -1.52 -5.04
CA ARG A 122 -8.00 -0.38 -5.22
C ARG A 122 -6.80 -0.43 -4.28
N GLU A 123 -6.98 -0.93 -3.06
CA GLU A 123 -5.90 -1.08 -2.08
C GLU A 123 -4.82 -2.10 -2.50
N LYS A 124 -5.06 -2.93 -3.52
CA LYS A 124 -4.05 -3.83 -4.07
C LYS A 124 -3.16 -3.20 -5.15
N ILE A 125 -3.48 -1.97 -5.54
CA ILE A 125 -2.82 -1.23 -6.60
C ILE A 125 -2.10 -0.03 -5.99
N GLY A 126 -0.83 0.12 -6.32
CA GLY A 126 -0.02 1.31 -6.03
C GLY A 126 -0.25 2.37 -7.10
N ASP A 127 0.85 2.96 -7.54
CA ASP A 127 0.85 3.99 -8.58
C ASP A 127 0.83 3.36 -9.98
N ILE A 128 0.22 4.08 -10.92
CA ILE A 128 0.22 3.77 -12.35
C ILE A 128 1.00 4.87 -13.05
N ILE A 129 2.11 4.50 -13.68
CA ILE A 129 3.05 5.43 -14.29
C ILE A 129 2.89 5.30 -15.81
N LEU A 130 2.41 6.36 -16.46
CA LEU A 130 2.28 6.37 -17.91
C LEU A 130 3.66 6.37 -18.57
N THR A 131 3.75 5.68 -19.70
CA THR A 131 4.93 5.59 -20.55
C THR A 131 4.53 5.82 -21.99
N ASP A 132 5.49 6.03 -22.90
CA ASP A 132 5.20 6.28 -24.32
C ASP A 132 4.41 5.15 -24.99
N ASN A 133 4.57 3.91 -24.53
CA ASN A 133 3.97 2.71 -25.13
C ASN A 133 2.91 2.03 -24.24
N GLY A 134 2.45 2.70 -23.18
CA GLY A 134 1.47 2.16 -22.24
C GLY A 134 1.68 2.64 -20.81
N CYS A 135 1.79 1.73 -19.84
CA CYS A 135 2.07 2.10 -18.45
C CYS A 135 2.86 1.05 -17.69
N GLN A 136 3.43 1.46 -16.57
CA GLN A 136 3.88 0.58 -15.50
C GLN A 136 2.91 0.66 -14.33
N ILE A 137 2.60 -0.47 -13.72
CA ILE A 137 1.70 -0.54 -12.56
C ILE A 137 2.44 -1.23 -11.43
N ILE A 138 2.46 -0.58 -10.27
CA ILE A 138 2.91 -1.21 -9.03
C ILE A 138 1.70 -1.87 -8.36
N THR A 139 1.84 -3.12 -7.94
CA THR A 139 0.78 -3.92 -7.32
C THR A 139 1.32 -4.73 -6.15
N THR A 140 0.42 -5.39 -5.40
CA THR A 140 0.84 -6.51 -4.57
C THR A 140 1.34 -7.64 -5.46
N GLU A 141 2.22 -8.49 -4.90
CA GLU A 141 2.79 -9.64 -5.60
C GLU A 141 1.71 -10.52 -6.21
N GLU A 142 0.69 -10.89 -5.41
CA GLU A 142 -0.41 -11.74 -5.88
C GLU A 142 -1.19 -11.13 -7.06
N ILE A 143 -1.41 -9.81 -7.04
CA ILE A 143 -2.16 -9.13 -8.11
C ILE A 143 -1.31 -8.94 -9.35
N GLY A 144 0.00 -8.74 -9.21
CA GLY A 144 0.90 -8.62 -10.35
C GLY A 144 0.90 -9.89 -11.18
N GLU A 145 0.96 -11.06 -10.53
CA GLU A 145 0.86 -12.36 -11.20
C GLU A 145 -0.49 -12.54 -11.90
N PHE A 146 -1.59 -12.22 -11.23
CA PHE A 146 -2.92 -12.29 -11.81
C PHE A 146 -3.06 -11.40 -13.07
N LEU A 147 -2.57 -10.17 -13.02
CA LEU A 147 -2.71 -9.22 -14.14
C LEU A 147 -1.98 -9.68 -15.40
N LEU A 148 -0.85 -10.38 -15.30
CA LEU A 148 -0.14 -10.95 -16.46
C LEU A 148 -1.05 -11.88 -17.29
N PHE A 149 -1.91 -12.64 -16.63
CA PHE A 149 -2.81 -13.59 -17.29
C PHE A 149 -4.14 -12.97 -17.68
N HIS A 150 -4.64 -11.96 -16.96
CA HIS A 150 -6.02 -11.50 -17.09
C HIS A 150 -6.19 -10.11 -17.71
N LEU A 151 -5.21 -9.22 -17.62
CA LEU A 151 -5.31 -7.89 -18.22
C LEU A 151 -5.01 -7.96 -19.73
N LYS A 152 -6.06 -8.18 -20.52
CA LYS A 152 -5.95 -8.34 -21.99
C LYS A 152 -6.38 -7.12 -22.79
N LYS A 153 -7.11 -6.19 -22.17
CA LYS A 153 -7.64 -5.00 -22.85
C LYS A 153 -7.68 -3.82 -21.89
N VAL A 154 -7.36 -2.64 -22.44
CA VAL A 154 -7.51 -1.34 -21.78
C VAL A 154 -8.21 -0.41 -22.78
N GLY A 155 -9.30 0.25 -22.35
CA GLY A 155 -10.05 1.23 -23.16
C GLY A 155 -11.18 0.70 -24.02
#